data_AF-A0A1W1BSS2-F1
#
_entry.id   AF-A0A1W1BSS2-F1
#
_cell.length_a   1.000
_cell.length_b   1.000
_cell.length_c   1.000
_cell.angle_alpha   90.00
_cell.angle_beta   90.00
_cell.angle_gamma   90.00
#
_symmetry.space_group_name_H-M   'P 1'
#
loop_
_entity.id
_entity.type
_entity.pdbx_description
1 polymer ?
#
loop_
_entity_poly.entity_id
_entity_poly.type
_entity_poly.pdbx_seq_one_letter_code
_entity_poly.pdbx_strand_id
1 'polypeptide(L)'
;MEFLEKIDSDTLVVIDGAYMEYGAFKDASKRVTPKELIAKFENVIYLGTFSKAYGLGGMRVGYGIANANIIKELYKLRPPFNITTLSLEAASVALEDEAFVEHCIARNFEEMQRYEAFAKEQKIEMIESYTNFVTLLLNADQDSTKLSDALLREGMIVRNLKGYGMNAIRVTVGTAEQNSRFFSLCSKLL
;
A
#
# COMPACT_ATOMS: atom_id res chain seq x y z
N MET A 1 -1.43 3.66 20.00
CA MET A 1 -1.83 5.06 20.20
C MET A 1 -0.81 5.87 20.99
N GLU A 2 0.00 5.25 21.86
CA GLU A 2 1.04 5.91 22.68
C GLU A 2 1.99 6.85 21.91
N PHE A 3 2.28 6.57 20.64
CA PHE A 3 3.09 7.48 19.81
C PHE A 3 2.42 8.85 19.63
N LEU A 4 1.11 8.89 19.37
CA LEU A 4 0.36 10.12 19.14
C LEU A 4 0.28 10.98 20.41
N GLU A 5 0.28 10.35 21.58
CA GLU A 5 0.27 11.04 22.88
C GLU A 5 1.57 11.80 23.16
N LYS A 6 2.65 11.49 22.43
CA LYS A 6 3.94 12.18 22.53
C LYS A 6 4.07 13.35 21.57
N ILE A 7 3.10 13.53 20.67
CA ILE A 7 3.12 14.60 19.67
C ILE A 7 2.39 15.81 20.23
N ASP A 8 3.02 16.98 20.08
CA ASP A 8 2.44 18.26 20.46
C ASP A 8 1.11 18.50 19.73
N SER A 9 0.12 19.07 20.43
CA SER A 9 -1.22 19.27 19.87
C SER A 9 -1.27 20.30 18.73
N ASP A 10 -0.26 21.17 18.61
CA ASP A 10 -0.12 22.12 17.48
C ASP A 10 0.55 21.48 16.25
N THR A 11 0.99 20.23 16.36
CA THR A 11 1.57 19.48 15.24
C THR A 11 0.50 18.61 14.58
N LEU A 12 0.16 18.88 13.32
CA LEU A 12 -0.74 18.03 12.54
C LEU A 12 -0.07 16.66 12.28
N VAL A 13 -0.74 15.58 12.68
CA VAL A 13 -0.32 14.22 12.37
C VAL A 13 -1.20 13.65 11.25
N VAL A 14 -0.55 13.23 10.17
CA VAL A 14 -1.19 12.59 9.03
C VAL A 14 -0.93 11.09 9.08
N ILE A 15 -2.00 10.31 9.25
CA ILE A 15 -1.95 8.85 9.24
C ILE A 15 -2.38 8.37 7.86
N ASP A 16 -1.41 7.93 7.05
CA ASP A 16 -1.67 7.34 5.74
C ASP A 16 -2.07 5.87 5.89
N GLY A 17 -3.37 5.61 5.79
CA GLY A 17 -3.97 4.29 5.86
C GLY A 17 -4.17 3.62 4.50
N ALA A 18 -3.43 4.00 3.44
CA ALA A 18 -3.64 3.48 2.09
C ALA A 18 -3.54 1.94 1.93
N TYR A 19 -2.97 1.24 2.91
CA TYR A 19 -2.87 -0.22 2.95
C TYR A 19 -3.48 -0.82 4.23
N MET A 20 -4.33 -0.07 4.93
CA MET A 20 -4.86 -0.47 6.24
C MET A 20 -5.70 -1.75 6.15
N GLU A 21 -6.42 -1.98 5.05
CA GLU A 21 -7.21 -3.19 4.83
C GLU A 21 -6.32 -4.43 4.82
N TYR A 22 -5.17 -4.37 4.14
CA TYR A 22 -4.17 -5.44 4.12
C TYR A 22 -3.53 -5.63 5.50
N GLY A 23 -3.11 -4.54 6.14
CA GLY A 23 -2.44 -4.60 7.44
C GLY A 23 -3.34 -5.19 8.52
N ALA A 24 -4.59 -4.76 8.58
CA ALA A 24 -5.58 -5.26 9.53
C ALA A 24 -6.01 -6.69 9.26
N PHE A 25 -5.98 -7.16 8.00
CA PHE A 25 -6.25 -8.55 7.65
C PHE A 25 -5.12 -9.47 8.14
N LYS A 26 -3.86 -9.10 7.88
CA LYS A 26 -2.70 -9.91 8.30
C LYS A 26 -2.55 -9.95 9.82
N ASP A 27 -2.75 -8.82 10.49
CA ASP A 27 -2.65 -8.70 11.94
C ASP A 27 -3.64 -7.65 12.45
N ALA A 28 -4.69 -8.13 13.12
CA ALA A 28 -5.73 -7.26 13.67
C ALA A 28 -5.18 -6.22 14.66
N SER A 29 -4.03 -6.46 15.30
CA SER A 29 -3.41 -5.49 16.21
C SER A 29 -2.83 -4.26 15.49
N LYS A 30 -2.62 -4.34 14.17
CA LYS A 30 -2.18 -3.21 13.33
C LYS A 30 -3.33 -2.30 12.91
N ARG A 31 -4.58 -2.72 13.14
CA ARG A 31 -5.77 -1.94 12.76
C ARG A 31 -5.76 -0.59 13.44
N VAL A 32 -5.97 0.44 12.63
CA VAL A 32 -6.20 1.81 13.10
C VAL A 32 -7.66 2.15 12.84
N THR A 33 -8.40 2.46 13.91
CA THR A 33 -9.81 2.85 13.82
C THR A 33 -9.93 4.38 13.72
N PRO A 34 -10.29 4.96 12.56
CA PRO A 34 -10.31 6.42 12.39
C PRO A 34 -11.25 7.13 13.37
N LYS A 35 -12.38 6.50 13.72
CA LYS A 35 -13.34 7.02 14.71
C LYS A 35 -12.69 7.22 16.08
N GLU A 36 -11.88 6.27 16.54
CA GLU A 36 -11.21 6.37 17.84
C GLU A 36 -10.10 7.43 17.83
N LEU A 37 -9.38 7.54 16.70
CA LEU A 37 -8.35 8.55 16.53
C LEU A 37 -8.90 9.97 16.66
N ILE A 38 -9.91 10.31 15.86
CA ILE A 38 -10.44 11.68 15.82
C ILE A 38 -11.22 12.04 17.09
N ALA A 39 -11.71 11.05 17.84
CA ALA A 39 -12.35 11.27 19.13
C ALA A 39 -11.34 11.62 20.23
N LYS A 40 -10.08 11.21 20.07
CA LYS A 40 -9.02 11.41 21.07
C LYS A 40 -8.06 12.55 20.71
N PHE A 41 -7.79 12.75 19.42
CA PHE A 41 -6.77 13.69 18.94
C PHE A 41 -7.36 14.66 17.92
N GLU A 42 -7.42 15.93 18.27
CA GLU A 42 -7.96 16.98 17.39
C GLU A 42 -7.01 17.34 16.24
N ASN A 43 -5.71 17.06 16.40
CA ASN A 43 -4.63 17.32 15.46
C ASN A 43 -4.30 16.12 14.54
N VAL A 44 -5.22 15.17 14.39
CA VAL A 44 -5.01 13.97 13.55
C VAL A 44 -5.95 13.99 12.36
N ILE A 45 -5.41 13.63 11.19
CA ILE A 45 -6.16 13.25 10.00
C ILE A 45 -5.75 11.85 9.56
N TYR A 46 -6.74 10.98 9.38
CA TYR A 46 -6.58 9.67 8.76
C TYR A 46 -6.89 9.77 7.27
N LEU A 47 -6.04 9.19 6.42
CA LEU A 47 -6.23 9.12 4.98
C LEU A 47 -6.54 7.68 4.55
N GLY A 48 -7.58 7.52 3.74
CA GLY A 48 -7.90 6.27 3.07
C GLY A 48 -8.00 6.46 1.56
N THR A 49 -7.94 5.35 0.82
CA THR A 49 -7.99 5.38 -0.65
C THR A 49 -8.72 4.18 -1.23
N PHE A 50 -9.41 4.41 -2.33
CA PHE A 50 -9.97 3.32 -3.14
C PHE A 50 -8.96 2.76 -4.16
N SER A 51 -7.73 3.28 -4.19
CA SER A 51 -6.75 2.95 -5.22
C SER A 51 -6.10 1.56 -5.06
N LYS A 52 -6.31 0.89 -3.92
CA LYS A 52 -5.60 -0.34 -3.53
C LYS A 52 -6.57 -1.51 -3.40
N ALA A 53 -7.01 -1.82 -2.19
CA ALA A 53 -7.89 -2.95 -1.90
C ALA A 53 -9.17 -2.94 -2.74
N TYR A 54 -9.71 -1.75 -2.99
CA TYR A 54 -10.92 -1.54 -3.80
C TYR A 54 -10.69 -1.49 -5.33
N GLY A 55 -9.45 -1.56 -5.81
CA GLY A 55 -9.16 -1.66 -7.26
C GLY A 55 -9.42 -0.40 -8.10
N LEU A 56 -9.77 0.74 -7.51
CA LEU A 56 -10.15 1.97 -8.23
C LEU A 56 -8.97 2.95 -8.45
N GLY A 57 -7.77 2.42 -8.69
CA GLY A 57 -6.56 3.22 -8.88
C GLY A 57 -6.69 4.28 -9.98
N GLY A 58 -7.37 3.96 -11.07
CA GLY A 58 -7.63 4.89 -12.18
C GLY A 58 -8.69 5.96 -11.89
N MET A 59 -9.58 5.73 -10.92
CA MET A 59 -10.71 6.61 -10.63
C MET A 59 -10.33 7.82 -9.77
N ARG A 60 -9.14 7.81 -9.16
CA ARG A 60 -8.57 8.92 -8.38
C ARG A 60 -9.50 9.40 -7.25
N VAL A 61 -10.01 8.45 -6.46
CA VAL A 61 -10.88 8.71 -5.32
C VAL A 61 -10.25 8.23 -4.01
N GLY A 62 -10.37 9.07 -2.98
CA GLY A 62 -9.86 8.85 -1.64
C GLY A 62 -10.57 9.78 -0.67
N TYR A 63 -10.26 9.64 0.63
CA TYR A 63 -10.97 10.35 1.69
C TYR A 63 -10.05 10.67 2.86
N GLY A 64 -10.43 11.71 3.61
CA GLY A 64 -9.79 12.11 4.86
C GLY A 64 -10.82 12.13 5.98
N ILE A 65 -10.47 11.57 7.14
CA ILE A 65 -11.29 11.55 8.35
C ILE A 65 -10.52 12.31 9.43
N ALA A 66 -11.06 13.44 9.89
CA ALA A 66 -10.42 14.32 10.87
C ALA A 66 -11.47 15.08 11.69
N ASN A 67 -11.02 15.82 12.70
CA ASN A 67 -11.86 16.80 13.38
C ASN A 67 -12.40 17.85 12.39
N ALA A 68 -13.63 18.34 12.64
CA ALA A 68 -14.33 19.29 11.77
C ALA A 68 -13.52 20.57 11.50
N ASN A 69 -12.69 21.03 12.45
CA ASN A 69 -11.82 22.19 12.26
C ASN A 69 -10.80 21.96 11.13
N ILE A 70 -10.13 20.81 11.11
CA ILE A 70 -9.20 20.43 10.03
C ILE A 70 -9.94 20.35 8.70
N ILE A 71 -11.10 19.68 8.68
CA ILE A 71 -11.91 19.51 7.45
C ILE A 71 -12.33 20.89 6.90
N LYS A 72 -12.74 21.83 7.76
CA LYS A 72 -13.12 23.18 7.35
C LYS A 72 -11.97 23.91 6.66
N GLU A 73 -10.74 23.80 7.17
CA GLU A 73 -9.57 24.40 6.53
C GLU A 73 -9.26 23.76 5.17
N LEU A 74 -9.34 22.43 5.06
CA LEU A 74 -9.17 21.72 3.79
C LEU A 74 -10.22 22.15 2.75
N TYR A 75 -11.46 22.40 3.17
CA TYR A 75 -12.53 22.84 2.28
C TYR A 75 -12.30 24.24 1.69
N LYS A 76 -11.51 25.11 2.34
CA LYS A 76 -11.13 26.42 1.77
C LYS A 76 -10.19 26.25 0.56
N LEU A 77 -9.39 25.19 0.56
CA LEU A 77 -8.41 24.89 -0.48
C LEU A 77 -8.98 23.97 -1.58
N ARG A 78 -9.99 23.17 -1.24
CA ARG A 78 -10.56 22.16 -2.14
C ARG A 78 -11.29 22.86 -3.31
N PRO A 79 -10.88 22.62 -4.57
CA PRO A 79 -11.64 23.10 -5.71
C PRO A 79 -13.06 22.52 -5.72
N PRO A 80 -14.07 23.29 -6.16
CA PRO A 80 -15.34 22.68 -6.50
C PRO A 80 -15.12 21.65 -7.62
N PHE A 81 -15.92 20.57 -7.62
CA PHE A 81 -15.85 19.50 -8.64
C PHE A 81 -14.50 18.80 -8.75
N ASN A 82 -13.75 18.68 -7.64
CA ASN A 82 -12.45 18.01 -7.61
C ASN A 82 -12.50 16.47 -7.78
N ILE A 83 -13.69 15.87 -7.88
CA ILE A 83 -13.92 14.44 -8.08
C ILE A 83 -14.99 14.27 -9.16
N THR A 84 -14.80 13.31 -10.05
CA THR A 84 -15.78 13.01 -11.11
C THR A 84 -16.99 12.25 -10.56
N THR A 85 -18.16 12.44 -11.17
CA THR A 85 -19.39 11.70 -10.80
C THR A 85 -19.19 10.18 -10.88
N LEU A 86 -18.49 9.69 -11.92
CA LEU A 86 -18.20 8.26 -12.07
C LEU A 86 -17.27 7.73 -10.97
N SER A 87 -16.31 8.54 -10.51
CA SER A 87 -15.43 8.18 -9.40
C SER A 87 -16.18 8.05 -8.08
N LEU A 88 -17.16 8.94 -7.84
CA LEU A 88 -18.02 8.88 -6.65
C LEU A 88 -18.91 7.64 -6.67
N GLU A 89 -19.56 7.37 -7.81
CA GLU A 89 -20.43 6.20 -7.99
C GLU A 89 -19.66 4.89 -7.79
N ALA A 90 -18.51 4.75 -8.46
CA ALA A 90 -17.67 3.57 -8.35
C ALA A 90 -17.19 3.34 -6.90
N ALA A 91 -16.82 4.41 -6.18
CA ALA A 91 -16.42 4.31 -4.78
C ALA A 91 -17.59 3.87 -3.88
N SER A 92 -18.80 4.37 -4.13
CA SER A 92 -20.00 3.97 -3.38
C SER A 92 -20.29 2.48 -3.55
N VAL A 93 -20.33 1.98 -4.78
CA VAL A 93 -20.57 0.56 -5.06
C VAL A 93 -19.44 -0.32 -4.51
N ALA A 94 -18.18 0.12 -4.62
CA ALA A 94 -17.04 -0.64 -4.08
C ALA A 94 -17.05 -0.78 -2.55
N LEU A 95 -17.72 0.12 -1.81
CA LEU A 95 -17.91 -0.02 -0.37
C LEU A 95 -18.91 -1.13 -0.01
N GLU A 96 -19.84 -1.46 -0.91
CA GLU A 96 -20.87 -2.47 -0.68
C GLU A 96 -20.36 -3.89 -0.94
N ASP A 97 -19.32 -4.05 -1.78
CA ASP A 97 -18.74 -5.35 -2.14
C ASP A 97 -17.57 -5.75 -1.22
N GLU A 98 -17.88 -5.91 0.07
CA GLU A 98 -16.89 -6.35 1.08
C GLU A 98 -16.30 -7.74 0.73
N ALA A 99 -17.12 -8.63 0.17
CA ALA A 99 -16.70 -9.99 -0.20
C ALA A 99 -15.61 -9.99 -1.27
N PHE A 100 -15.70 -9.12 -2.29
CA PHE A 100 -14.65 -8.96 -3.28
C PHE A 100 -13.35 -8.47 -2.63
N VAL A 101 -13.43 -7.46 -1.76
CA VAL A 101 -12.24 -6.89 -1.09
C VAL A 101 -11.56 -7.92 -0.21
N GLU A 102 -12.30 -8.64 0.62
CA GLU A 102 -11.79 -9.72 1.47
C GLU A 102 -11.13 -10.82 0.63
N HIS A 103 -11.78 -11.23 -0.46
CA HIS A 103 -11.24 -12.22 -1.38
C HIS A 103 -9.91 -11.77 -1.99
N CYS A 104 -9.82 -10.53 -2.47
CA CYS A 104 -8.59 -9.97 -3.04
C CYS A 104 -7.45 -9.89 -2.01
N ILE A 105 -7.75 -9.50 -0.77
CA ILE A 105 -6.74 -9.40 0.30
C ILE A 105 -6.27 -10.80 0.74
N ALA A 106 -7.16 -11.78 0.88
CA ALA A 106 -6.80 -13.15 1.21
C ALA A 106 -5.83 -13.73 0.16
N ARG A 107 -6.18 -13.60 -1.12
CA ARG A 107 -5.32 -14.03 -2.24
C ARG A 107 -3.96 -13.34 -2.25
N ASN A 108 -3.91 -12.06 -1.90
CA ASN A 108 -2.65 -11.33 -1.79
C ASN A 108 -1.70 -11.99 -0.77
N PHE A 109 -2.20 -12.38 0.40
CA PHE A 109 -1.35 -13.01 1.42
C PHE A 109 -1.03 -14.47 1.12
N GLU A 110 -1.92 -15.21 0.46
CA GLU A 110 -1.59 -16.55 -0.08
C GLU A 110 -0.41 -16.46 -1.07
N GLU A 111 -0.46 -15.52 -2.00
CA GLU A 111 0.62 -15.31 -2.98
C GLU A 111 1.89 -14.73 -2.33
N MET A 112 1.76 -13.92 -1.28
CA MET A 112 2.91 -13.39 -0.53
C MET A 112 3.75 -14.50 0.11
N GLN A 113 3.15 -15.61 0.56
CA GLN A 113 3.90 -16.78 1.04
C GLN A 113 4.80 -17.38 -0.04
N ARG A 114 4.41 -17.28 -1.32
CA ARG A 114 5.26 -17.73 -2.43
C ARG A 114 6.47 -16.81 -2.62
N TYR A 115 6.32 -15.50 -2.38
CA TYR A 115 7.45 -14.57 -2.36
C TYR A 115 8.39 -14.85 -1.18
N GLU A 116 7.88 -15.20 0.00
CA GLU A 116 8.69 -15.61 1.15
C GLU A 116 9.52 -16.87 0.83
N ALA A 117 8.90 -17.88 0.24
CA ALA A 117 9.57 -19.10 -0.19
C ALA A 117 10.66 -18.81 -1.25
N PHE A 118 10.33 -17.98 -2.24
CA PHE A 118 11.27 -17.54 -3.27
C PHE A 118 12.47 -16.77 -2.69
N ALA A 119 12.22 -15.80 -1.80
CA ALA A 119 13.27 -15.01 -1.18
C ALA A 119 14.22 -15.91 -0.36
N LYS A 120 13.67 -16.88 0.37
CA LYS A 120 14.44 -17.88 1.11
C LYS A 120 15.29 -18.75 0.18
N GLU A 121 14.74 -19.22 -0.93
CA GLU A 121 15.45 -20.04 -1.93
C GLU A 121 16.62 -19.26 -2.56
N GLN A 122 16.38 -18.01 -2.93
CA GLN A 122 17.38 -17.13 -3.55
C GLN A 122 18.35 -16.49 -2.54
N LYS A 123 18.17 -16.76 -1.24
CA LYS A 123 18.96 -16.15 -0.14
C LYS A 123 18.95 -14.61 -0.22
N ILE A 124 17.78 -14.05 -0.50
CA ILE A 124 17.52 -12.61 -0.54
C ILE A 124 16.68 -12.26 0.67
N GLU A 125 17.02 -11.18 1.35
CA GLU A 125 16.22 -10.71 2.47
C GLU A 125 14.93 -10.05 1.97
N MET A 126 13.82 -10.34 2.64
CA MET A 126 12.52 -9.72 2.36
C MET A 126 12.05 -9.00 3.62
N ILE A 127 11.66 -7.73 3.48
CA ILE A 127 11.01 -7.01 4.57
C ILE A 127 9.63 -7.63 4.78
N GLU A 128 9.30 -7.95 6.03
CA GLU A 128 7.96 -8.41 6.37
C GLU A 128 6.91 -7.40 5.92
N SER A 129 6.01 -7.82 5.03
CA SER A 129 5.02 -6.93 4.45
C SER A 129 3.64 -7.09 5.07
N TYR A 130 2.95 -5.96 5.19
CA TYR A 130 1.55 -5.83 5.61
C TYR A 130 0.73 -5.10 4.51
N THR A 131 1.22 -5.16 3.27
CA THR A 131 0.69 -4.38 2.13
C THR A 131 0.33 -5.31 0.96
N ASN A 132 0.08 -4.73 -0.22
CA ASN A 132 -0.12 -5.47 -1.45
C ASN A 132 1.16 -5.64 -2.30
N PHE A 133 2.31 -5.47 -1.69
CA PHE A 133 3.61 -5.62 -2.33
C PHE A 133 4.61 -6.24 -1.37
N VAL A 134 5.72 -6.74 -1.89
CA VAL A 134 6.89 -7.14 -1.11
C VAL A 134 8.08 -6.26 -1.49
N THR A 135 9.04 -6.14 -0.57
CA THR A 135 10.32 -5.48 -0.81
C THR A 135 11.43 -6.52 -0.64
N LEU A 136 12.17 -6.76 -1.72
CA LEU A 136 13.31 -7.66 -1.77
C LEU A 136 14.60 -6.84 -1.70
N LEU A 137 15.39 -7.05 -0.64
CA LEU A 137 16.65 -6.39 -0.37
C LEU A 137 17.77 -7.21 -1.01
N LEU A 138 18.40 -6.65 -2.05
CA LEU A 138 19.43 -7.36 -2.80
C LEU A 138 20.77 -7.31 -2.05
N ASN A 139 21.58 -8.34 -2.27
CA ASN A 139 22.90 -8.45 -1.68
C ASN A 139 23.84 -7.35 -2.22
N ALA A 140 24.92 -7.06 -1.50
CA ALA A 140 25.83 -5.95 -1.82
C ALA A 140 26.55 -6.10 -3.18
N ASP A 141 26.67 -7.33 -3.68
CA ASP A 141 27.25 -7.69 -4.98
C ASP A 141 26.23 -7.60 -6.13
N GLN A 142 24.94 -7.39 -5.82
CA GLN A 142 23.85 -7.23 -6.78
C GLN A 142 23.46 -5.75 -6.93
N ASP A 143 22.84 -5.38 -8.06
CA ASP A 143 22.39 -4.01 -8.34
C ASP A 143 20.91 -4.00 -8.73
N SER A 144 20.08 -3.42 -7.87
CA SER A 144 18.63 -3.28 -8.06
C SER A 144 18.23 -2.53 -9.33
N THR A 145 19.06 -1.61 -9.82
CA THR A 145 18.83 -0.91 -11.09
C THR A 145 19.05 -1.85 -12.25
N LYS A 146 20.18 -2.57 -12.26
CA LYS A 146 20.47 -3.54 -13.32
C LYS A 146 19.43 -4.66 -13.37
N LEU A 147 19.02 -5.18 -12.22
CA LEU A 147 17.97 -6.21 -12.14
C LEU A 147 16.63 -5.66 -12.64
N SER A 148 16.23 -4.47 -12.20
CA SER A 148 14.96 -3.85 -12.65
C SER A 148 14.96 -3.59 -14.16
N ASP A 149 16.08 -3.13 -14.73
CA ASP A 149 16.22 -2.89 -16.16
C ASP A 149 16.20 -4.20 -16.96
N ALA A 150 16.83 -5.26 -16.44
CA ALA A 150 16.81 -6.59 -17.05
C ALA A 150 15.40 -7.19 -17.05
N LEU A 151 14.70 -7.13 -15.91
CA LEU A 151 13.29 -7.53 -15.79
C LEU A 151 12.40 -6.74 -16.76
N LEU A 152 12.62 -5.43 -16.89
CA LEU A 152 11.86 -4.57 -17.80
C LEU A 152 12.02 -5.00 -19.26
N ARG A 153 13.23 -5.38 -19.70
CA ARG A 153 13.48 -5.89 -21.06
C ARG A 153 12.74 -7.20 -21.35
N GLU A 154 12.48 -8.00 -20.31
CA GLU A 154 11.66 -9.21 -20.37
C GLU A 154 10.15 -8.94 -20.18
N GLY A 155 9.75 -7.66 -20.16
CA GLY A 155 8.36 -7.24 -19.99
C GLY A 155 7.83 -7.35 -18.55
N MET A 156 8.70 -7.45 -17.54
CA MET A 156 8.35 -7.50 -16.12
C MET A 156 8.67 -6.16 -15.44
N ILE A 157 7.64 -5.39 -15.10
CA ILE A 157 7.81 -4.07 -14.49
C ILE A 157 7.77 -4.19 -12.97
N VAL A 158 8.89 -3.90 -12.33
CA VAL A 158 9.02 -3.75 -10.87
C VAL A 158 9.42 -2.33 -10.51
N ARG A 159 9.29 -1.96 -9.23
CA ARG A 159 9.74 -0.64 -8.76
C ARG A 159 11.14 -0.74 -8.15
N ASN A 160 12.13 -0.18 -8.84
CA ASN A 160 13.45 0.06 -8.27
C ASN A 160 13.36 1.05 -7.10
N LEU A 161 13.98 0.73 -5.97
CA LEU A 161 14.03 1.58 -4.77
C LEU A 161 15.35 2.35 -4.60
N LYS A 162 16.25 2.34 -5.59
CA LYS A 162 17.49 3.15 -5.56
C LYS A 162 17.23 4.64 -5.31
N GLY A 163 16.13 5.19 -5.82
CA GLY A 163 15.72 6.58 -5.55
C GLY A 163 15.40 6.87 -4.08
N TYR A 164 15.15 5.82 -3.28
CA TYR A 164 14.99 5.89 -1.82
C TYR A 164 16.28 5.54 -1.07
N GLY A 165 17.42 5.41 -1.77
CA GLY A 165 18.71 5.04 -1.17
C GLY A 165 18.83 3.55 -0.80
N MET A 166 17.97 2.68 -1.36
CA MET A 166 17.95 1.25 -1.05
C MET A 166 18.39 0.40 -2.23
N ASN A 167 19.25 -0.60 -2.01
CA ASN A 167 19.53 -1.64 -3.00
C ASN A 167 18.42 -2.69 -2.99
N ALA A 168 17.24 -2.32 -3.48
CA ALA A 168 16.05 -3.13 -3.35
C ALA A 168 15.08 -2.95 -4.51
N ILE A 169 14.24 -3.95 -4.73
CA ILE A 169 13.07 -3.86 -5.62
C ILE A 169 11.79 -4.05 -4.81
N ARG A 170 10.77 -3.27 -5.16
CA ARG A 170 9.42 -3.45 -4.66
C ARG A 170 8.55 -4.06 -5.74
N VAL A 171 7.96 -5.21 -5.43
CA VAL A 171 7.15 -6.01 -6.36
C VAL A 171 5.72 -6.06 -5.84
N THR A 172 4.77 -5.53 -6.62
CA THR A 172 3.35 -5.68 -6.29
C THR A 172 2.96 -7.15 -6.44
N VAL A 173 2.24 -7.69 -5.46
CA VAL A 173 1.74 -9.07 -5.53
C VAL A 173 0.65 -9.10 -6.59
N GLY A 174 0.93 -9.80 -7.69
CA GLY A 174 0.01 -9.94 -8.81
C GLY A 174 -0.82 -11.22 -8.72
N THR A 175 -1.36 -11.62 -9.86
CA THR A 175 -1.96 -12.94 -10.04
C THR A 175 -0.91 -14.05 -9.92
N ALA A 176 -1.37 -15.29 -9.68
CA ALA A 176 -0.49 -16.45 -9.58
C ALA A 176 0.41 -16.64 -10.81
N GLU A 177 -0.11 -16.36 -12.02
CA GLU A 177 0.64 -16.41 -13.28
C GLU A 177 1.73 -15.34 -13.33
N GLN A 178 1.38 -14.09 -13.00
CA GLN A 178 2.33 -12.97 -12.97
C GLN A 178 3.45 -13.22 -11.95
N ASN A 179 3.12 -13.73 -10.76
CA ASN A 179 4.09 -14.05 -9.73
C ASN A 179 5.02 -15.20 -10.16
N SER A 180 4.47 -16.27 -10.75
CA SER A 180 5.27 -17.37 -11.33
C SER A 180 6.25 -16.87 -12.40
N ARG A 181 5.79 -15.99 -13.28
CA ARG A 181 6.66 -15.37 -14.30
C ARG A 181 7.75 -14.52 -13.65
N PHE A 182 7.42 -13.73 -12.64
CA PHE A 182 8.41 -12.96 -11.88
C PHE A 182 9.48 -13.86 -11.28
N PHE A 183 9.10 -14.94 -10.58
CA PHE A 183 10.06 -15.87 -9.97
C PHE A 183 10.99 -16.49 -11.03
N SER A 184 10.43 -16.97 -12.14
CA SER A 184 11.20 -17.59 -13.22
C SER A 184 12.21 -16.63 -13.86
N LEU A 185 11.81 -15.37 -14.09
CA LEU A 185 12.70 -14.36 -14.66
C LEU A 185 13.76 -13.92 -13.65
N CYS A 186 13.34 -13.62 -12.42
CA CYS A 186 14.22 -13.12 -11.37
C CYS A 186 15.33 -14.12 -11.04
N SER A 187 15.02 -15.41 -10.86
CA SER A 187 16.05 -16.46 -10.63
C SER A 187 17.11 -16.59 -11.74
N LYS A 188 16.80 -16.17 -12.98
CA LYS A 188 17.77 -16.21 -14.09
C LYS A 188 18.64 -14.96 -14.16
N LEU A 189 18.19 -13.86 -13.57
CA LEU A 189 18.78 -12.53 -13.67
C LEU A 189 19.52 -12.11 -12.39
N LEU A 190 19.27 -12.80 -11.28
CA LEU A 190 20.03 -12.74 -10.04
C LEU A 190 21.37 -13.48 -10.18
#